data_AF-A0A8T3XI01-F1
#
_entry.id   AF-A0A8T3XI01-F1
#
_cell.length_a   1.000
_cell.length_b   1.000
_cell.length_c   1.000
_cell.angle_alpha   90.00
_cell.angle_beta   90.00
_cell.angle_gamma   90.00
#
_symmetry.space_group_name_H-M   'P 1'
#
loop_
_entity.id
_entity.type
_entity.pdbx_description
1 polymer ?
#
loop_
_entity_poly.entity_id
_entity_poly.type
_entity_poly.pdbx_seq_one_letter_code
_entity_poly.pdbx_strand_id
1 'polypeptide(L)'
;MLEKIRTWYLKRKIKKPIKFSSQNEVRKYHDELKIFVDEIFSYDIDGIFISDESSIYDFIDLEGRDFPKIIQKIKDKFNVDITKVKNKSFVEIVKYMMNKNPQVFKK
;
A
#
# COMPACT_ATOMS: atom_id res chain seq x y z
N MET A 1 5.47 -15.08 19.41
CA MET A 1 6.94 -14.84 19.29
C MET A 1 7.31 -14.04 18.03
N LEU A 2 6.51 -14.11 16.94
CA LEU A 2 6.71 -13.33 15.69
C LEU A 2 6.44 -11.82 15.84
N GLU A 3 5.53 -11.38 16.73
CA GLU A 3 5.23 -9.96 16.93
C GLU A 3 6.45 -9.15 17.40
N LYS A 4 7.25 -9.67 18.34
CA LYS A 4 8.42 -8.94 18.89
C LYS A 4 9.50 -8.67 17.84
N ILE A 5 9.70 -9.58 16.88
CA ILE A 5 10.66 -9.42 15.78
C ILE A 5 10.14 -8.37 14.80
N ARG A 6 8.84 -8.41 14.48
CA ARG A 6 8.14 -7.44 13.62
C ARG A 6 8.23 -6.02 14.19
N THR A 7 7.95 -5.84 15.49
CA THR A 7 8.06 -4.52 16.14
C THR A 7 9.49 -3.99 16.14
N TRP A 8 10.50 -4.86 16.36
CA TRP A 8 11.90 -4.43 16.43
C TRP A 8 12.47 -4.02 15.07
N TYR A 9 12.09 -4.71 14.00
CA TYR A 9 12.53 -4.41 12.63
C TYR A 9 11.89 -3.11 12.10
N LEU A 10 10.59 -2.90 12.35
CA LEU A 10 9.87 -1.67 11.99
C LEU A 10 10.44 -0.44 12.73
N LYS A 11 10.80 -0.59 14.02
CA LYS A 11 11.39 0.49 14.84
C LYS A 11 12.73 1.01 14.32
N ARG A 12 13.51 0.17 13.63
CA ARG A 12 14.89 0.49 13.23
C ARG A 12 14.99 1.11 11.84
N LYS A 13 14.10 0.76 10.90
CA LYS A 13 14.11 1.26 9.51
C LYS A 13 13.13 2.40 9.25
N ILE A 14 12.05 2.51 10.04
CA ILE A 14 10.98 3.47 9.77
C ILE A 14 11.06 4.62 10.81
N LYS A 15 11.78 5.69 10.46
CA LYS A 15 11.87 6.92 11.27
C LYS A 15 10.56 7.73 11.36
N LYS A 16 9.49 7.29 10.69
CA LYS A 16 8.19 7.98 10.64
C LYS A 16 7.08 7.03 11.08
N PRO A 17 6.06 7.49 11.83
CA PRO A 17 4.96 6.63 12.22
C PRO A 17 4.28 6.06 10.97
N ILE A 18 4.13 4.74 10.93
CA ILE A 18 3.34 4.06 9.89
C ILE A 18 1.90 4.50 10.09
N LYS A 19 1.29 5.08 9.06
CA LYS A 19 -0.13 5.40 9.09
C LYS A 19 -0.92 4.20 8.61
N PHE A 20 -1.85 3.79 9.46
CA PHE A 20 -2.80 2.72 9.22
C PHE A 20 -4.06 3.26 8.53
N SER A 21 -4.73 2.42 7.75
CA SER A 21 -5.98 2.78 7.06
C SER A 21 -7.15 2.32 7.91
N SER A 22 -7.99 3.25 8.36
CA SER A 22 -9.24 2.88 9.04
C SER A 22 -10.18 2.14 8.09
N GLN A 23 -10.86 1.08 8.56
CA GLN A 23 -11.81 0.29 7.76
C GLN A 23 -12.87 1.13 7.04
N ASN A 24 -13.30 2.25 7.65
CA ASN A 24 -14.28 3.14 7.04
C ASN A 24 -13.74 3.85 5.79
N GLU A 25 -12.44 4.17 5.75
CA GLU A 25 -11.80 4.72 4.56
C GLU A 25 -11.53 3.64 3.52
N VAL A 26 -11.16 2.43 3.94
CA VAL A 26 -10.97 1.28 3.04
C VAL A 26 -12.27 0.98 2.30
N ARG A 27 -13.42 0.96 2.99
CA ARG A 27 -14.73 0.78 2.36
C ARG A 27 -15.08 1.88 1.37
N LYS A 28 -14.68 3.13 1.63
CA LYS A 28 -14.96 4.25 0.75
C LYS A 28 -14.18 4.20 -0.56
N TYR A 29 -12.96 3.66 -0.53
CA TYR A 29 -12.07 3.53 -1.69
C TYR A 29 -11.88 2.06 -2.09
N HIS A 30 -12.90 1.24 -1.84
CA HIS A 30 -12.77 -0.22 -1.91
C HIS A 30 -12.47 -0.67 -3.35
N ASP A 31 -13.20 -0.15 -4.34
CA ASP A 31 -12.99 -0.49 -5.75
C ASP A 31 -11.59 -0.05 -6.23
N GLU A 32 -11.15 1.15 -5.88
CA GLU A 32 -9.82 1.64 -6.27
C GLU A 32 -8.70 0.88 -5.58
N LEU A 33 -8.86 0.56 -4.30
CA LEU A 33 -7.92 -0.27 -3.55
C LEU A 33 -7.87 -1.69 -4.11
N LYS A 34 -9.01 -2.23 -4.56
CA LYS A 34 -9.08 -3.56 -5.15
C LYS A 34 -8.28 -3.62 -6.44
N ILE A 35 -8.49 -2.66 -7.34
CA ILE A 35 -7.72 -2.54 -8.58
C ILE A 35 -6.23 -2.36 -8.28
N PHE A 36 -5.89 -1.49 -7.32
CA PHE A 36 -4.51 -1.25 -6.95
C PHE A 36 -3.82 -2.50 -6.42
N VAL A 37 -4.47 -3.21 -5.50
CA VAL A 37 -3.93 -4.41 -4.86
C VAL A 37 -3.81 -5.57 -5.86
N ASP A 38 -4.80 -5.77 -6.72
CA ASP A 38 -4.79 -6.79 -7.75
C ASP A 38 -3.67 -6.54 -8.79
N GLU A 39 -3.55 -5.31 -9.31
CA GLU A 39 -2.56 -4.99 -10.33
C GLU A 39 -1.11 -5.02 -9.79
N ILE A 40 -0.91 -4.60 -8.53
CA ILE A 40 0.43 -4.47 -7.95
C ILE A 40 0.87 -5.73 -7.22
N PHE A 41 0.00 -6.29 -6.39
CA PHE A 41 0.33 -7.43 -5.55
C PHE A 41 -0.24 -8.73 -6.10
N SER A 42 -1.29 -8.68 -6.93
CA SER A 42 -2.06 -9.85 -7.40
C SER A 42 -2.68 -10.63 -6.24
N TYR A 43 -3.16 -9.87 -5.25
CA TYR A 43 -3.91 -10.37 -4.11
C TYR A 43 -5.35 -9.87 -4.18
N ASP A 44 -6.23 -10.55 -3.46
CA ASP A 44 -7.57 -10.04 -3.21
C ASP A 44 -7.54 -9.00 -2.08
N ILE A 45 -8.39 -7.97 -2.19
CA ILE A 45 -8.49 -6.89 -1.20
C ILE A 45 -8.92 -7.43 0.18
N ASP A 46 -9.79 -8.45 0.20
CA ASP A 46 -10.22 -9.11 1.44
C ASP A 46 -9.05 -9.85 2.12
N GLY A 47 -8.03 -10.25 1.36
CA GLY A 47 -6.80 -10.84 1.89
C GLY A 47 -5.78 -9.82 2.41
N ILE A 48 -5.87 -8.56 1.96
CA ILE A 48 -4.93 -7.49 2.33
C ILE A 48 -5.43 -6.66 3.51
N PHE A 49 -6.72 -6.33 3.56
CA PHE A 49 -7.29 -5.45 4.59
C PHE A 49 -8.04 -6.22 5.69
N ILE A 50 -7.54 -7.40 6.07
CA ILE A 50 -8.10 -8.24 7.15
C ILE A 50 -8.10 -7.50 8.50
N SER A 51 -7.24 -6.49 8.68
CA SER A 51 -7.21 -5.65 9.89
C SER A 51 -6.82 -4.21 9.56
N ASP A 52 -7.23 -3.26 10.41
CA ASP A 52 -6.90 -1.83 10.28
C ASP A 52 -5.39 -1.55 10.22
N GLU A 53 -4.54 -2.54 10.57
CA GLU A 53 -3.08 -2.41 10.64
C GLU A 53 -2.33 -2.74 9.34
N SER A 54 -3.02 -2.97 8.22
CA SER A 54 -2.36 -3.33 6.96
C SER A 54 -1.64 -2.14 6.31
N SER A 55 -0.35 -2.32 6.05
CA SER A 55 0.52 -1.34 5.38
C SER A 55 1.31 -1.99 4.26
N ILE A 56 1.79 -1.22 3.28
CA ILE A 56 2.64 -1.73 2.18
C ILE A 56 3.86 -2.48 2.71
N TYR A 57 4.38 -2.09 3.87
CA TYR A 57 5.50 -2.77 4.54
C TYR A 57 5.21 -4.22 4.91
N ASP A 58 3.95 -4.61 5.08
CA ASP A 58 3.59 -6.01 5.34
C ASP A 58 3.80 -6.91 4.12
N PHE A 59 3.71 -6.34 2.93
CA PHE A 59 3.73 -7.07 1.66
C PHE A 59 5.08 -7.04 0.94
N ILE A 60 6.00 -6.20 1.42
CA ILE A 60 7.37 -6.07 0.89
C ILE A 60 8.21 -7.31 1.20
N ASP A 61 8.04 -7.88 2.40
CA ASP A 61 8.88 -8.98 2.85
C ASP A 61 8.37 -10.36 2.37
N LEU A 62 7.07 -10.49 2.06
CA LEU A 62 6.42 -11.78 1.78
C LEU A 62 6.91 -12.50 0.51
N GLU A 63 7.48 -11.78 -0.47
CA GLU A 63 7.94 -12.38 -1.74
C GLU A 63 9.30 -11.84 -2.23
N GLY A 64 10.14 -11.31 -1.34
CA GLY A 64 11.40 -10.66 -1.75
C GLY A 64 11.16 -9.42 -2.64
N ARG A 65 10.02 -8.75 -2.43
CA ARG A 65 9.59 -7.56 -3.18
C ARG A 65 10.18 -6.32 -2.54
N ASP A 66 11.27 -5.82 -3.10
CA ASP A 66 11.81 -4.53 -2.66
C ASP A 66 10.88 -3.36 -2.98
N PHE A 67 10.82 -2.40 -2.05
CA PHE A 67 10.12 -1.11 -2.21
C PHE A 67 10.35 -0.44 -3.58
N PRO A 68 11.60 -0.30 -4.08
CA PRO A 68 11.84 0.24 -5.42
C PRO A 68 11.17 -0.56 -6.55
N LYS A 69 11.08 -1.89 -6.47
CA LYS A 69 10.39 -2.70 -7.48
C LYS A 69 8.89 -2.43 -7.48
N ILE A 70 8.28 -2.25 -6.30
CA ILE A 70 6.85 -1.89 -6.18
C ILE A 70 6.60 -0.51 -6.77
N ILE A 71 7.44 0.48 -6.44
CA ILE A 71 7.33 1.83 -7.01
C ILE A 71 7.45 1.78 -8.54
N GLN A 72 8.40 1.01 -9.05
CA GLN A 72 8.58 0.85 -10.49
C GLN A 72 7.37 0.21 -11.16
N LYS A 73 6.78 -0.84 -10.54
CA LYS A 73 5.56 -1.49 -11.04
C LYS A 73 4.36 -0.54 -11.03
N ILE A 74 4.20 0.26 -9.98
CA ILE A 74 3.14 1.28 -9.91
C ILE A 74 3.34 2.35 -10.99
N LYS A 75 4.58 2.79 -11.19
CA LYS A 75 4.91 3.75 -12.25
C LYS A 75 4.62 3.17 -13.63
N ASP A 76 4.92 1.90 -13.87
CA ASP A 76 4.66 1.23 -15.14
C ASP A 76 3.15 1.06 -15.41
N LYS A 77 2.41 0.55 -14.42
CA LYS A 77 0.96 0.27 -14.54
C LYS A 77 0.09 1.51 -14.57
N PHE A 78 0.39 2.48 -13.71
CA PHE A 78 -0.48 3.61 -13.45
C PHE A 78 0.11 4.95 -13.92
N ASN A 79 1.34 4.96 -14.41
CA ASN A 79 2.08 6.16 -14.78
C ASN A 79 2.16 7.22 -13.65
N VAL A 80 2.20 6.76 -12.39
CA VAL A 80 2.29 7.62 -11.20
C VAL A 80 3.50 7.24 -10.36
N ASP A 81 4.30 8.24 -9.97
CA ASP A 81 5.36 8.07 -8.97
C ASP A 81 4.82 8.26 -7.55
N ILE A 82 4.85 7.21 -6.74
CA ILE A 82 4.39 7.23 -5.34
C ILE A 82 5.54 7.40 -4.33
N THR A 83 6.76 7.70 -4.79
CA THR A 83 7.96 7.76 -3.93
C THR A 83 7.80 8.76 -2.77
N LYS A 84 7.05 9.85 -3.00
CA LYS A 84 6.72 10.87 -1.98
C LYS A 84 5.74 10.39 -0.90
N VAL A 85 4.85 9.45 -1.24
CA VAL A 85 3.77 8.97 -0.36
C VAL A 85 4.00 7.55 0.14
N LYS A 86 5.18 6.97 -0.13
CA LYS A 86 5.53 5.58 0.17
C LYS A 86 5.40 5.16 1.65
N ASN A 87 5.49 6.10 2.59
CA ASN A 87 5.34 5.84 4.02
C ASN A 87 3.90 6.05 4.52
N LYS A 88 2.96 6.39 3.64
CA LYS A 88 1.56 6.63 3.99
C LYS A 88 0.74 5.35 3.88
N SER A 89 -0.52 5.43 4.34
CA SER A 89 -1.47 4.31 4.22
C SER A 89 -1.86 4.07 2.77
N PHE A 90 -2.37 2.87 2.47
CA PHE A 90 -2.84 2.51 1.12
C PHE A 90 -3.88 3.51 0.60
N VAL A 91 -4.81 3.95 1.46
CA VAL A 91 -5.82 4.96 1.13
C VAL A 91 -5.18 6.28 0.70
N GLU A 92 -4.16 6.76 1.44
CA GLU A 92 -3.50 8.02 1.07
C GLU A 92 -2.72 7.89 -0.26
N ILE A 93 -2.21 6.70 -0.57
CA ILE A 93 -1.52 6.41 -1.83
C ILE A 93 -2.51 6.40 -2.99
N VAL A 94 -3.64 5.71 -2.84
CA VAL A 94 -4.75 5.71 -3.81
C VAL A 94 -5.27 7.13 -4.03
N LYS A 95 -5.54 7.90 -2.96
CA LYS A 95 -5.93 9.32 -3.06
C LYS A 95 -4.89 10.15 -3.81
N TYR A 96 -3.60 9.93 -3.55
CA TYR A 96 -2.52 10.62 -4.25
C TYR A 96 -2.52 10.27 -5.74
N MET A 97 -2.70 9.00 -6.09
CA MET A 97 -2.79 8.53 -7.47
C MET A 97 -3.98 9.14 -8.19
N MET A 98 -5.17 9.16 -7.57
CA MET A 98 -6.36 9.80 -8.12
C MET A 98 -6.17 11.31 -8.34
N ASN A 99 -5.49 11.99 -7.42
CA ASN A 99 -5.21 13.42 -7.56
C ASN A 99 -4.20 13.71 -8.68
N LYS A 100 -3.24 12.80 -8.90
CA LYS A 100 -2.25 12.93 -9.98
C LYS A 100 -2.80 12.52 -11.34
N ASN A 101 -3.62 11.50 -11.36
CA ASN A 101 -4.29 10.99 -12.54
C ASN A 101 -5.71 10.54 -12.15
N PRO A 102 -6.74 11.39 -12.34
CA PRO A 102 -8.11 11.06 -11.95
C PRO A 102 -8.75 9.94 -12.78
N GLN A 103 -8.08 9.49 -13.84
CA GLN A 103 -8.51 8.35 -14.66
C GLN A 103 -7.75 7.06 -14.33
N VAL A 104 -6.86 7.08 -13.33
CA VAL A 104 -5.98 5.95 -12.98
C VAL A 104 -6.74 4.66 -12.62
N PHE A 105 -7.96 4.79 -12.09
CA PHE A 105 -8.85 3.67 -11.75
C PHE A 105 -10.15 3.68 -12.55
N LYS A 106 -10.32 4.58 -13.53
CA LYS A 106 -11.45 4.56 -14.46
C LYS A 106 -11.08 3.62 -15.60
N LYS A 107 -11.43 2.35 -15.45
CA LYS A 107 -11.28 1.34 -16.51
C LYS A 107 -12.66 0.92 -17.01
#